data_AF-A0A1M7ELE7-F1
#
_entry.id   AF-A0A1M7ELE7-F1
#
_cell.length_a   1.000
_cell.length_b   1.000
_cell.length_c   1.000
_cell.angle_alpha   90.00
_cell.angle_beta   90.00
_cell.angle_gamma   90.00
#
_symmetry.space_group_name_H-M   'P 1'
#
loop_
_entity.id
_entity.type
_entity.pdbx_description
1 polymer ?
#
loop_
_entity_poly.entity_id
_entity_poly.type
_entity_poly.pdbx_seq_one_letter_code
_entity_poly.pdbx_strand_id
1 'polypeptide(L)'
;MKLNTVKVSDLKKGDIVLLECEEGDIISRAIALLTKSKVTHATVSRGIMEGLDFNGVGYIAEETPKYATYSTLLDRTERVAYVMRLIPEEKDMQPVMDIVDRYVEAKWPYASLAQPFLAMYFLVKDISDTFHLCQIGTKLMKLAMGTMIELFNQLLHDGKNPMMCSQFAYHCYKEAGTQYEIHMKGERNPSLLTQVVKEIHERYQEFEEDLKADSLQFSSDNMKGNVADTEEILEELCKELQKSEDLQTDHITQENEVYELSHDFIVQVIHFCKLFNKVFVPKEEQIATSKADDSWLEQFSLMQEYFIAPEDLLHNTKNLTCLGTLDYEGYHI
;
A
#
# COMPACT_ATOMS: atom_id res chain seq x y z
N MET A 1 -17.84 21.91 2.90
CA MET A 1 -16.84 22.94 2.53
C MET A 1 -16.54 22.74 1.06
N LYS A 2 -16.58 23.76 0.19
CA LYS A 2 -16.08 23.61 -1.18
C LYS A 2 -14.56 23.42 -1.07
N LEU A 3 -14.04 22.28 -1.50
CA LEU A 3 -12.61 22.12 -1.69
C LEU A 3 -12.15 23.17 -2.69
N ASN A 4 -10.98 23.77 -2.44
CA ASN A 4 -10.34 24.63 -3.43
C ASN A 4 -10.04 23.81 -4.69
N THR A 5 -9.86 24.52 -5.79
CA THR A 5 -9.58 23.92 -7.09
C THR A 5 -8.19 24.35 -7.56
N VAL A 6 -7.40 23.40 -8.07
CA VAL A 6 -6.04 23.62 -8.58
C VAL A 6 -6.06 23.31 -10.07
N LYS A 7 -5.61 24.24 -10.92
CA LYS A 7 -5.53 23.95 -12.36
C LYS A 7 -4.39 22.98 -12.65
N VAL A 8 -4.55 22.12 -13.65
CA VAL A 8 -3.45 21.22 -14.11
C VAL A 8 -2.18 22.01 -14.44
N SER A 9 -2.31 23.22 -14.99
CA SER A 9 -1.18 24.11 -15.28
C SER A 9 -0.46 24.67 -14.05
N ASP A 10 -1.07 24.60 -12.87
CA ASP A 10 -0.51 25.13 -11.62
C ASP A 10 0.22 24.05 -10.81
N LEU A 11 0.25 22.81 -11.33
CA LEU A 11 1.02 21.72 -10.74
C LEU A 11 2.52 22.03 -10.79
N LYS A 12 3.18 21.79 -9.66
CA LYS A 12 4.63 21.97 -9.49
C LYS A 12 5.32 20.62 -9.42
N LYS A 13 6.62 20.62 -9.75
CA LYS A 13 7.50 19.48 -9.49
C LYS A 13 7.37 19.06 -8.04
N GLY A 14 7.19 17.76 -7.82
CA GLY A 14 7.04 17.17 -6.50
C GLY A 14 5.60 17.08 -6.02
N ASP A 15 4.65 17.90 -6.49
CA ASP A 15 3.25 17.78 -6.02
C ASP A 15 2.77 16.34 -6.11
N ILE A 16 2.25 15.80 -5.00
CA ILE A 16 1.72 14.44 -4.98
C ILE A 16 0.25 14.53 -5.41
N VAL A 17 -0.10 13.83 -6.47
CA VAL A 17 -1.48 13.78 -6.97
C VAL A 17 -2.10 12.44 -6.61
N LEU A 18 -3.14 12.48 -5.77
CA LEU A 18 -3.86 11.31 -5.27
C LEU A 18 -5.18 11.16 -6.04
N LEU A 19 -5.41 10.02 -6.67
CA LEU A 19 -6.61 9.79 -7.48
C LEU A 19 -7.63 8.95 -6.72
N GLU A 20 -8.90 9.33 -6.84
CA GLU A 20 -10.02 8.55 -6.31
C GLU A 20 -10.15 7.17 -6.96
N CYS A 21 -10.93 6.29 -6.34
CA CYS A 21 -11.19 4.94 -6.82
C CYS A 21 -11.59 4.92 -8.29
N GLU A 22 -10.96 4.04 -9.07
CA GLU A 22 -11.31 3.81 -10.46
C GLU A 22 -12.58 2.96 -10.56
N GLU A 23 -13.55 3.40 -11.35
CA GLU A 23 -14.80 2.68 -11.53
C GLU A 23 -14.56 1.36 -12.28
N GLY A 24 -15.11 0.26 -11.75
CA GLY A 24 -14.96 -1.07 -12.34
C GLY A 24 -13.65 -1.79 -12.00
N ASP A 25 -12.68 -1.15 -11.35
CA ASP A 25 -11.45 -1.81 -10.90
C ASP A 25 -11.61 -2.41 -9.49
N ILE A 26 -11.58 -3.74 -9.41
CA ILE A 26 -11.74 -4.49 -8.17
C ILE A 26 -10.60 -4.23 -7.17
N ILE A 27 -9.38 -4.01 -7.66
CA ILE A 27 -8.21 -3.76 -6.81
C ILE A 27 -8.34 -2.38 -6.16
N SER A 28 -8.62 -1.35 -6.96
CA SER A 28 -8.90 -0.01 -6.47
C SER A 28 -10.05 -0.03 -5.45
N ARG A 29 -11.14 -0.74 -5.72
CA ARG A 29 -12.26 -0.88 -4.76
C ARG A 29 -11.83 -1.54 -3.46
N ALA A 30 -11.03 -2.61 -3.51
CA ALA A 30 -10.51 -3.27 -2.32
C ALA A 30 -9.60 -2.34 -1.50
N ILE A 31 -8.73 -1.56 -2.14
CA ILE A 31 -7.88 -0.56 -1.48
C ILE A 31 -8.76 0.48 -0.77
N ALA A 32 -9.76 1.03 -1.46
CA ALA A 32 -10.68 2.02 -0.92
C ALA A 32 -11.34 1.52 0.38
N LEU A 33 -11.90 0.31 0.36
CA LEU A 33 -12.58 -0.28 1.51
C LEU A 33 -11.60 -0.63 2.66
N LEU A 34 -10.47 -1.27 2.36
CA LEU A 34 -9.47 -1.65 3.37
C LEU A 34 -8.86 -0.44 4.08
N THR A 35 -8.76 0.68 3.38
CA THR A 35 -8.14 1.91 3.88
C THR A 35 -9.16 2.96 4.31
N LYS A 36 -10.47 2.65 4.24
CA LYS A 36 -11.60 3.55 4.51
C LYS A 36 -11.45 4.90 3.80
N SER A 37 -11.07 4.84 2.52
CA SER A 37 -10.67 6.00 1.74
C SER A 37 -11.34 6.06 0.38
N LYS A 38 -11.44 7.28 -0.15
CA LYS A 38 -11.80 7.52 -1.55
C LYS A 38 -10.60 7.43 -2.48
N VAL A 39 -9.38 7.68 -2.00
CA VAL A 39 -8.17 7.71 -2.83
C VAL A 39 -7.46 6.37 -2.82
N THR A 40 -7.09 5.88 -4.00
CA THR A 40 -6.58 4.51 -4.20
C THR A 40 -5.29 4.47 -4.99
N HIS A 41 -4.89 5.60 -5.57
CA HIS A 41 -3.64 5.72 -6.32
C HIS A 41 -2.91 7.02 -6.00
N ALA A 42 -1.57 6.98 -6.05
CA ALA A 42 -0.71 8.12 -5.80
C ALA A 42 0.32 8.28 -6.92
N THR A 43 0.61 9.51 -7.28
CA THR A 43 1.56 9.86 -8.35
C THR A 43 2.38 11.09 -7.93
N VAL A 44 3.52 11.31 -8.57
CA VAL A 44 4.37 12.49 -8.33
C VAL A 44 4.35 13.37 -9.59
N SER A 45 3.92 14.63 -9.46
CA SER A 45 3.92 15.58 -10.56
C SER A 45 5.33 15.99 -10.94
N ARG A 46 5.56 16.09 -12.25
CA ARG A 46 6.79 16.62 -12.84
C ARG A 46 6.70 18.12 -13.12
N GLY A 47 5.62 18.77 -12.69
CA GLY A 47 5.29 20.14 -13.08
C GLY A 47 5.09 20.26 -14.59
N ILE A 48 5.28 21.47 -15.13
CA ILE A 48 5.23 21.71 -16.58
C ILE A 48 6.53 21.24 -17.23
N MET A 49 6.41 20.35 -18.21
CA MET A 49 7.51 19.83 -19.02
C MET A 49 7.47 20.39 -20.45
N GLU A 50 7.96 21.62 -20.63
CA GLU A 50 7.94 22.31 -21.94
C GLU A 50 8.52 21.43 -23.06
N GLY A 51 7.84 21.43 -24.22
CA GLY A 51 8.24 20.66 -25.39
C GLY A 51 7.70 19.23 -25.46
N LEU A 52 6.91 18.80 -24.48
CA LEU A 52 6.12 17.56 -24.53
C LEU A 52 4.67 17.83 -24.98
N ASP A 53 3.92 16.75 -25.22
CA ASP A 53 2.50 16.82 -25.58
C ASP A 53 1.70 17.65 -24.55
N PHE A 54 0.65 18.33 -25.03
CA PHE A 54 -0.18 19.24 -24.23
C PHE A 54 0.62 20.38 -23.56
N ASN A 55 1.68 20.86 -24.20
CA ASN A 55 2.60 21.88 -23.67
C ASN A 55 3.24 21.47 -22.33
N GLY A 56 3.33 20.17 -22.04
CA GLY A 56 3.98 19.66 -20.85
C GLY A 56 3.15 19.68 -19.57
N VAL A 57 1.85 20.00 -19.63
CA VAL A 57 0.98 20.01 -18.45
C VAL A 57 0.55 18.60 -18.05
N GLY A 58 0.32 18.37 -16.76
CA GLY A 58 -0.26 17.12 -16.25
C GLY A 58 0.67 15.89 -16.28
N TYR A 59 1.95 16.08 -16.59
CA TYR A 59 2.94 15.01 -16.57
C TYR A 59 3.22 14.53 -15.14
N ILE A 60 3.20 13.21 -14.98
CA ILE A 60 3.39 12.53 -13.70
C ILE A 60 4.39 11.39 -13.84
N ALA A 61 5.00 11.04 -12.72
CA ALA A 61 5.67 9.77 -12.53
C ALA A 61 4.85 8.92 -11.56
N GLU A 62 4.79 7.63 -11.83
CA GLU A 62 4.04 6.68 -11.02
C GLU A 62 4.61 5.28 -11.14
N GLU A 63 4.23 4.45 -10.18
CA GLU A 63 4.46 3.02 -10.18
C GLU A 63 3.14 2.33 -10.53
N THR A 64 3.13 1.68 -11.70
CA THR A 64 1.99 0.95 -12.29
C THR A 64 2.53 -0.27 -13.04
N PRO A 65 1.76 -1.36 -13.24
CA PRO A 65 2.29 -2.54 -13.93
C PRO A 65 2.90 -2.19 -15.30
N LYS A 66 4.15 -2.56 -15.61
CA LYS A 66 5.08 -3.44 -14.86
C LYS A 66 6.18 -2.73 -14.07
N TYR A 67 6.40 -1.43 -14.30
CA TYR A 67 7.55 -0.70 -13.76
C TYR A 67 7.19 0.75 -13.46
N ALA A 68 8.00 1.44 -12.66
CA ALA A 68 7.98 2.90 -12.60
C ALA A 68 8.02 3.51 -14.01
N THR A 69 7.12 4.45 -14.29
CA THR A 69 6.94 5.07 -15.61
C THR A 69 6.54 6.53 -15.50
N TYR A 70 6.68 7.25 -16.61
CA TYR A 70 5.97 8.51 -16.82
C TYR A 70 4.63 8.27 -17.49
N SER A 71 3.68 9.15 -17.19
CA SER A 71 2.31 9.13 -17.68
C SER A 71 1.72 10.54 -17.65
N THR A 72 0.44 10.67 -17.95
CA THR A 72 -0.31 11.92 -17.90
C THR A 72 -1.60 11.78 -17.10
N LEU A 73 -1.94 12.83 -16.35
CA LEU A 73 -3.23 12.96 -15.68
C LEU A 73 -4.37 13.25 -16.66
N LEU A 74 -4.06 13.69 -17.88
CA LEU A 74 -5.06 14.09 -18.86
C LEU A 74 -5.89 12.92 -19.41
N ASP A 75 -5.39 11.69 -19.29
CA ASP A 75 -6.14 10.47 -19.63
C ASP A 75 -7.03 9.99 -18.46
N ARG A 76 -7.07 10.72 -17.35
CA ARG A 76 -7.72 10.32 -16.08
C ARG A 76 -8.71 11.36 -15.57
N THR A 77 -9.24 12.18 -16.46
CA THR A 77 -10.10 13.33 -16.13
C THR A 77 -11.41 12.95 -15.45
N GLU A 78 -11.85 11.70 -15.62
CA GLU A 78 -13.05 11.15 -14.96
C GLU A 78 -12.85 10.92 -13.45
N ARG A 79 -11.61 10.78 -12.99
CA ARG A 79 -11.28 10.56 -11.58
C ARG A 79 -11.03 11.90 -10.89
N VAL A 80 -11.68 12.09 -9.74
CA VAL A 80 -11.31 13.21 -8.85
C VAL A 80 -9.87 13.00 -8.39
N ALA A 81 -9.05 14.04 -8.52
CA ALA A 81 -7.65 14.02 -8.11
C ALA A 81 -7.39 15.11 -7.06
N TYR A 82 -6.71 14.77 -5.97
CA TYR A 82 -6.34 15.70 -4.91
C TYR A 82 -4.86 16.05 -5.04
N VAL A 83 -4.53 17.34 -4.88
CA VAL A 83 -3.15 17.83 -4.97
C VAL A 83 -2.60 18.06 -3.57
N MET A 84 -1.54 17.33 -3.24
CA MET A 84 -0.82 17.43 -1.97
C MET A 84 0.54 18.08 -2.20
N ARG A 85 0.89 19.07 -1.37
CA ARG A 85 2.19 19.75 -1.44
C ARG A 85 2.92 19.72 -0.10
N LEU A 86 4.22 19.47 -0.15
CA LEU A 86 5.12 19.55 1.01
C LEU A 86 5.21 20.99 1.54
N ILE A 87 5.05 21.15 2.86
CA ILE A 87 5.10 22.42 3.58
C ILE A 87 6.08 22.31 4.77
N PRO A 88 7.06 23.22 4.91
CA PRO A 88 7.35 24.34 4.02
C PRO A 88 7.73 23.87 2.60
N GLU A 89 7.36 24.66 1.60
CA GLU A 89 7.73 24.34 0.21
C GLU A 89 9.24 24.54 0.04
N GLU A 90 9.93 23.48 -0.36
CA GLU A 90 11.35 23.55 -0.68
C GLU A 90 11.56 24.33 -1.98
N LYS A 91 12.60 25.17 -2.01
CA LYS A 91 12.86 26.04 -3.17
C LYS A 91 13.21 25.26 -4.43
N ASP A 92 13.80 24.09 -4.25
CA ASP A 92 14.24 23.21 -5.32
C ASP A 92 13.80 21.79 -5.03
N MET A 93 12.94 21.26 -5.90
CA MET A 93 12.44 19.88 -5.85
C MET A 93 13.24 18.94 -6.76
N GLN A 94 14.31 19.42 -7.40
CA GLN A 94 15.14 18.61 -8.29
C GLN A 94 15.71 17.36 -7.60
N PRO A 95 16.13 17.38 -6.32
CA PRO A 95 16.58 16.15 -5.66
C PRO A 95 15.51 15.05 -5.60
N VAL A 96 14.23 15.41 -5.42
CA VAL A 96 13.12 14.43 -5.51
C VAL A 96 12.95 13.94 -6.95
N MET A 97 13.06 14.84 -7.92
CA MET A 97 12.97 14.47 -9.34
C MET A 97 14.12 13.57 -9.80
N ASP A 98 15.34 13.75 -9.28
CA ASP A 98 16.48 12.90 -9.61
C ASP A 98 16.25 11.46 -9.13
N ILE A 99 15.61 11.27 -7.98
CA ILE A 99 15.21 9.94 -7.47
C ILE A 99 14.12 9.33 -8.35
N VAL A 100 13.09 10.12 -8.70
CA VAL A 100 12.00 9.70 -9.61
C VAL A 100 12.59 9.25 -10.95
N ASP A 101 13.44 10.07 -11.55
CA ASP A 101 14.04 9.81 -12.85
C ASP A 101 14.90 8.56 -12.81
N ARG A 102 15.72 8.39 -11.75
CA ARG A 102 16.49 7.15 -11.53
C ARG A 102 15.60 5.91 -11.49
N TYR A 103 14.45 5.96 -10.82
CA TYR A 103 13.53 4.82 -10.74
C TYR A 103 12.84 4.50 -12.05
N VAL A 104 12.40 5.51 -12.79
CA VAL A 104 11.80 5.33 -14.12
C VAL A 104 12.83 4.82 -15.13
N GLU A 105 14.03 5.41 -15.17
CA GLU A 105 15.13 4.99 -16.06
C GLU A 105 15.60 3.57 -15.77
N ALA A 106 15.73 3.23 -14.48
CA ALA A 106 16.09 1.89 -14.05
C ALA A 106 14.96 0.88 -14.26
N LYS A 107 13.74 1.30 -14.65
CA LYS A 107 12.54 0.46 -14.71
C LYS A 107 12.38 -0.32 -13.40
N TRP A 108 12.30 0.41 -12.30
CA TRP A 108 12.08 -0.21 -11.00
C TRP A 108 10.78 -1.02 -11.04
N PRO A 109 10.77 -2.29 -10.58
CA PRO A 109 9.61 -3.14 -10.70
C PRO A 109 8.46 -2.59 -9.89
N TYR A 110 7.31 -2.47 -10.54
CA TYR A 110 6.06 -2.31 -9.83
C TYR A 110 5.77 -3.60 -9.07
N ALA A 111 5.18 -3.50 -7.89
CA ALA A 111 4.48 -4.61 -7.28
C ALA A 111 3.25 -4.97 -8.13
N SER A 112 3.49 -5.55 -9.32
CA SER A 112 2.48 -5.92 -10.34
C SER A 112 1.44 -6.90 -9.85
N LEU A 113 1.62 -7.39 -8.64
CA LEU A 113 0.72 -8.26 -7.94
C LEU A 113 0.35 -7.50 -6.67
N ALA A 114 -0.81 -6.82 -6.69
CA ALA A 114 -1.31 -6.01 -5.57
C ALA A 114 -1.59 -6.85 -4.30
N GLN A 115 -1.69 -8.18 -4.44
CA GLN A 115 -2.11 -9.10 -3.39
C GLN A 115 -1.31 -9.01 -2.08
N PRO A 116 0.04 -8.92 -2.06
CA PRO A 116 0.80 -8.79 -0.82
C PRO A 116 0.48 -7.50 -0.08
N PHE A 117 0.27 -6.41 -0.80
CA PHE A 117 -0.07 -5.13 -0.22
C PHE A 117 -1.53 -5.08 0.24
N LEU A 118 -2.45 -5.72 -0.47
CA LEU A 118 -3.84 -5.90 0.00
C LEU A 118 -3.91 -6.73 1.29
N ALA A 119 -3.18 -7.86 1.34
CA ALA A 119 -3.08 -8.69 2.54
C ALA A 119 -2.44 -7.94 3.72
N MET A 120 -1.42 -7.14 3.44
CA MET A 120 -0.79 -6.27 4.42
C MET A 120 -1.75 -5.18 4.92
N TYR A 121 -2.49 -4.49 4.04
CA TYR A 121 -3.50 -3.51 4.45
C TYR A 121 -4.60 -4.15 5.30
N PHE A 122 -5.05 -5.35 4.95
CA PHE A 122 -5.98 -6.13 5.77
C PHE A 122 -5.46 -6.34 7.21
N LEU A 123 -4.15 -6.49 7.40
CA LEU A 123 -3.56 -6.69 8.73
C LEU A 123 -3.30 -5.40 9.53
N VAL A 124 -2.92 -4.33 8.84
CA VAL A 124 -2.40 -3.11 9.49
C VAL A 124 -3.40 -1.96 9.53
N LYS A 125 -4.46 -2.01 8.72
CA LYS A 125 -5.54 -1.04 8.76
C LYS A 125 -6.61 -1.44 9.77
N ASP A 126 -7.35 -0.44 10.21
CA ASP A 126 -8.42 -0.56 11.20
C ASP A 126 -9.67 -1.14 10.53
N ILE A 127 -9.72 -2.47 10.45
CA ILE A 127 -10.86 -3.23 9.91
C ILE A 127 -11.54 -4.02 11.03
N SER A 128 -12.84 -4.29 10.86
CA SER A 128 -13.59 -5.18 11.75
C SER A 128 -13.00 -6.60 11.71
N ASP A 129 -12.91 -7.25 12.87
CA ASP A 129 -12.28 -8.56 13.06
C ASP A 129 -13.29 -9.72 13.07
N THR A 130 -14.30 -9.68 12.19
CA THR A 130 -15.33 -10.73 12.15
C THR A 130 -14.76 -12.09 11.73
N PHE A 131 -15.38 -13.19 12.18
CA PHE A 131 -14.99 -14.55 11.79
C PHE A 131 -14.93 -14.71 10.27
N HIS A 132 -15.92 -14.18 9.55
CA HIS A 132 -15.96 -14.28 8.10
C HIS A 132 -14.85 -13.47 7.43
N LEU A 133 -14.57 -12.26 7.91
CA LEU A 133 -13.41 -11.48 7.44
C LEU A 133 -12.09 -12.22 7.71
N CYS A 134 -11.92 -12.86 8.86
CA CYS A 134 -10.74 -13.68 9.13
C CYS A 134 -10.59 -14.84 8.14
N GLN A 135 -11.68 -15.53 7.76
CA GLN A 135 -11.64 -16.58 6.74
C GLN A 135 -11.23 -16.04 5.35
N ILE A 136 -11.76 -14.87 4.97
CA ILE A 136 -11.37 -14.19 3.73
C ILE A 136 -9.90 -13.77 3.81
N GLY A 137 -9.46 -13.23 4.95
CA GLY A 137 -8.08 -12.87 5.23
C GLY A 137 -7.10 -14.04 5.08
N THR A 138 -7.47 -15.22 5.60
CA THR A 138 -6.70 -16.47 5.39
C THR A 138 -6.51 -16.77 3.90
N LYS A 139 -7.59 -16.69 3.09
CA LYS A 139 -7.51 -16.92 1.63
C LYS A 139 -6.62 -15.87 0.95
N LEU A 140 -6.78 -14.60 1.32
CA LEU A 140 -6.02 -13.47 0.79
C LEU A 140 -4.52 -13.60 1.10
N MET A 141 -4.15 -14.02 2.32
CA MET A 141 -2.75 -14.24 2.70
C MET A 141 -2.13 -15.40 1.93
N LYS A 142 -2.84 -16.52 1.75
CA LYS A 142 -2.36 -17.65 0.94
C LYS A 142 -2.09 -17.22 -0.51
N LEU A 143 -3.02 -16.47 -1.10
CA LEU A 143 -2.86 -15.90 -2.44
C LEU A 143 -1.65 -14.95 -2.50
N ALA A 144 -1.51 -14.05 -1.53
CA ALA A 144 -0.39 -13.13 -1.44
C ALA A 144 0.96 -13.83 -1.30
N MET A 145 1.03 -14.92 -0.52
CA MET A 145 2.24 -15.72 -0.37
C MET A 145 2.65 -16.41 -1.68
N GLY A 146 1.70 -16.97 -2.43
CA GLY A 146 1.96 -17.54 -3.75
C GLY A 146 2.58 -16.52 -4.71
N THR A 147 1.98 -15.32 -4.76
CA THR A 147 2.50 -14.15 -5.47
C THR A 147 3.93 -13.78 -5.02
N MET A 148 4.16 -13.70 -3.71
CA MET A 148 5.46 -13.31 -3.15
C MET A 148 6.56 -14.30 -3.51
N ILE A 149 6.25 -15.59 -3.64
CA ILE A 149 7.23 -16.60 -4.08
C ILE A 149 7.56 -16.47 -5.55
N GLU A 150 6.58 -16.17 -6.39
CA GLU A 150 6.84 -15.85 -7.80
C GLU A 150 7.75 -14.64 -7.92
N LEU A 151 7.47 -13.59 -7.15
CA LEU A 151 8.33 -12.39 -7.06
C LEU A 151 9.71 -12.76 -6.53
N PHE A 152 9.82 -13.50 -5.42
CA PHE A 152 11.11 -13.89 -4.84
C PHE A 152 11.99 -14.61 -5.85
N ASN A 153 11.41 -15.55 -6.60
CA ASN A 153 12.12 -16.27 -7.66
C ASN A 153 12.60 -15.35 -8.78
N GLN A 154 11.84 -14.31 -9.13
CA GLN A 154 12.26 -13.29 -10.10
C GLN A 154 13.34 -12.35 -9.53
N LEU A 155 13.19 -11.93 -8.27
CA LEU A 155 14.07 -10.98 -7.58
C LEU A 155 15.47 -11.52 -7.35
N LEU A 156 15.62 -12.84 -7.18
CA LEU A 156 16.92 -13.51 -7.13
C LEU A 156 17.79 -13.24 -8.38
N HIS A 157 17.21 -12.72 -9.47
CA HIS A 157 17.91 -12.41 -10.71
C HIS A 157 18.30 -10.93 -10.87
N ASP A 158 17.49 -9.98 -10.40
CA ASP A 158 17.63 -8.55 -10.75
C ASP A 158 17.90 -7.59 -9.56
N GLY A 159 17.73 -8.04 -8.31
CA GLY A 159 18.14 -7.28 -7.10
C GLY A 159 17.37 -5.99 -6.80
N LYS A 160 16.21 -5.74 -7.42
CA LYS A 160 15.37 -4.54 -7.21
C LYS A 160 14.07 -4.88 -6.49
N ASN A 161 13.82 -4.33 -5.31
CA ASN A 161 12.59 -4.62 -4.56
C ASN A 161 11.37 -3.87 -5.15
N PRO A 162 10.22 -4.54 -5.36
CA PRO A 162 9.06 -3.89 -5.94
C PRO A 162 8.35 -2.95 -4.96
N MET A 163 7.73 -1.88 -5.48
CA MET A 163 6.99 -0.90 -4.69
C MET A 163 5.53 -0.74 -5.16
N MET A 164 4.68 -0.21 -4.28
CA MET A 164 3.34 0.29 -4.64
C MET A 164 3.38 1.79 -4.92
N CYS A 165 2.35 2.33 -5.57
CA CYS A 165 2.29 3.73 -6.00
C CYS A 165 2.47 4.76 -4.86
N SER A 166 1.83 4.57 -3.71
CA SER A 166 1.97 5.42 -2.52
C SER A 166 3.33 5.28 -1.85
N GLN A 167 3.85 4.06 -1.79
CA GLN A 167 5.20 3.79 -1.30
C GLN A 167 6.24 4.47 -2.20
N PHE A 168 6.12 4.36 -3.51
CA PHE A 168 6.99 5.03 -4.47
C PHE A 168 7.02 6.55 -4.26
N ALA A 169 5.85 7.17 -4.16
CA ALA A 169 5.76 8.61 -3.90
C ALA A 169 6.45 8.97 -2.58
N TYR A 170 6.19 8.23 -1.51
CA TYR A 170 6.84 8.46 -0.21
C TYR A 170 8.36 8.27 -0.27
N HIS A 171 8.82 7.19 -0.89
CA HIS A 171 10.22 6.79 -0.90
C HIS A 171 11.08 7.74 -1.75
N CYS A 172 10.53 8.29 -2.84
CA CYS A 172 11.19 9.35 -3.61
C CYS A 172 11.55 10.57 -2.74
N TYR A 173 10.64 10.96 -1.83
CA TYR A 173 10.86 12.06 -0.91
C TYR A 173 11.85 11.72 0.20
N LYS A 174 11.77 10.51 0.77
CA LYS A 174 12.72 10.07 1.81
C LYS A 174 14.16 10.01 1.30
N GLU A 175 14.38 9.44 0.12
CA GLU A 175 15.73 9.32 -0.44
C GLU A 175 16.33 10.65 -0.93
N ALA A 176 15.49 11.64 -1.25
CA ALA A 176 15.96 12.96 -1.66
C ALA A 176 16.66 13.74 -0.52
N GLY A 177 16.46 13.31 0.73
CA GLY A 177 17.12 13.87 1.91
C GLY A 177 16.13 14.36 2.97
N THR A 178 16.64 14.58 4.18
CA THR A 178 15.83 14.87 5.39
C THR A 178 14.94 16.11 5.26
N GLN A 179 15.32 17.09 4.44
CA GLN A 179 14.49 18.28 4.21
C GLN A 179 13.23 18.01 3.36
N TYR A 180 13.23 16.92 2.59
CA TYR A 180 12.09 16.51 1.77
C TYR A 180 11.21 15.48 2.49
N GLU A 181 11.64 14.92 3.61
CA GLU A 181 10.97 13.80 4.25
C GLU A 181 9.49 14.08 4.59
N ILE A 182 8.60 13.17 4.19
CA ILE A 182 7.19 13.23 4.55
C ILE A 182 7.03 12.66 5.96
N HIS A 183 6.52 13.48 6.87
CA HIS A 183 6.37 13.13 8.28
C HIS A 183 4.97 12.61 8.57
N MET A 184 4.86 11.33 8.88
CA MET A 184 3.58 10.71 9.26
C MET A 184 3.10 11.20 10.64
N LYS A 185 1.79 11.29 10.87
CA LYS A 185 1.24 11.40 12.23
C LYS A 185 1.33 10.01 12.86
N GLY A 186 2.19 9.85 13.87
CA GLY A 186 2.59 8.53 14.40
C GLY A 186 1.50 7.76 15.17
N GLU A 187 0.24 8.14 15.07
CA GLU A 187 -0.87 7.46 15.72
C GLU A 187 -1.45 6.42 14.76
N ARG A 188 -1.35 5.14 15.15
CA ARG A 188 -2.03 4.04 14.47
C ARG A 188 -2.99 3.40 15.46
N ASN A 189 -4.24 3.20 15.03
CA ASN A 189 -5.20 2.41 15.80
C ASN A 189 -4.69 0.97 15.97
N PRO A 190 -5.11 0.26 17.04
CA PRO A 190 -4.87 -1.16 17.15
C PRO A 190 -5.39 -1.88 15.89
N SER A 191 -4.52 -2.64 15.22
CA SER A 191 -4.87 -3.38 14.02
C SER A 191 -4.99 -4.87 14.30
N LEU A 192 -5.49 -5.64 13.32
CA LEU A 192 -5.56 -7.10 13.41
C LEU A 192 -4.19 -7.74 13.67
N LEU A 193 -3.13 -7.17 13.10
CA LEU A 193 -1.74 -7.56 13.41
C LEU A 193 -1.43 -7.40 14.91
N THR A 194 -1.80 -6.29 15.54
CA THR A 194 -1.56 -6.08 16.98
C THR A 194 -2.27 -7.14 17.82
N GLN A 195 -3.49 -7.54 17.42
CA GLN A 195 -4.21 -8.62 18.09
C GLN A 195 -3.53 -9.97 17.89
N VAL A 196 -3.12 -10.32 16.67
CA VAL A 196 -2.37 -11.55 16.37
C VAL A 196 -1.08 -11.63 17.18
N VAL A 197 -0.32 -10.53 17.24
CA VAL A 197 0.90 -10.45 18.05
C VAL A 197 0.60 -10.74 19.50
N LYS A 198 -0.45 -10.15 20.06
CA LYS A 198 -0.87 -10.41 21.44
C LYS A 198 -1.20 -11.89 21.67
N GLU A 199 -1.99 -12.49 20.78
CA GLU A 199 -2.38 -13.91 20.86
C GLU A 199 -1.17 -14.86 20.81
N ILE A 200 -0.19 -14.59 19.93
CA ILE A 200 1.05 -15.37 19.86
C ILE A 200 1.84 -15.26 21.16
N HIS A 201 1.92 -14.06 21.77
CA HIS A 201 2.63 -13.89 23.03
C HIS A 201 1.94 -14.62 24.19
N GLU A 202 0.60 -14.60 24.23
CA GLU A 202 -0.18 -15.27 25.28
C GLU A 202 -0.18 -16.80 25.13
N ARG A 203 -0.08 -17.31 23.88
CA ARG A 203 -0.16 -18.74 23.54
C ARG A 203 1.08 -19.26 22.79
N TYR A 204 2.27 -18.77 23.13
CA TYR A 204 3.52 -19.05 22.39
C TYR A 204 3.76 -20.52 22.08
N GLN A 205 3.51 -21.41 23.06
CA GLN A 205 3.74 -22.86 22.90
C GLN A 205 2.88 -23.49 21.79
N GLU A 206 1.72 -22.90 21.48
CA GLU A 206 0.83 -23.39 20.41
C GLU A 206 1.37 -23.08 19.01
N PHE A 207 2.23 -22.06 18.89
CA PHE A 207 2.73 -21.57 17.60
C PHE A 207 4.25 -21.78 17.43
N GLU A 208 4.93 -22.40 18.40
CA GLU A 208 6.40 -22.54 18.42
C GLU A 208 6.94 -23.24 17.17
N GLU A 209 6.24 -24.25 16.66
CA GLU A 209 6.64 -24.97 15.45
C GLU A 209 6.50 -24.09 14.19
N ASP A 210 5.40 -23.35 14.06
CA ASP A 210 5.15 -22.43 12.93
C ASP A 210 6.12 -21.24 12.91
N LEU A 211 6.45 -20.75 14.11
CA LEU A 211 7.46 -19.71 14.32
C LEU A 211 8.84 -20.17 13.84
N LYS A 212 9.17 -21.46 13.98
CA LYS A 212 10.45 -22.05 13.54
C LYS A 212 10.45 -22.55 12.09
N ALA A 213 9.29 -22.85 11.52
CA ALA A 213 9.18 -23.39 10.16
C ALA A 213 9.68 -22.41 9.09
N ASP A 214 10.30 -22.90 8.01
CA ASP A 214 10.67 -22.04 6.87
C ASP A 214 9.42 -21.64 6.08
N SER A 215 9.18 -20.34 5.92
CA SER A 215 7.99 -19.82 5.22
C SER A 215 7.96 -20.20 3.73
N LEU A 216 9.10 -20.56 3.13
CA LEU A 216 9.12 -21.07 1.75
C LEU A 216 8.59 -22.50 1.62
N GLN A 217 8.66 -23.33 2.68
CA GLN A 217 8.19 -24.71 2.64
C GLN A 217 6.65 -24.79 2.72
N PHE A 218 6.01 -23.83 3.38
CA PHE A 218 4.56 -23.82 3.59
C PHE A 218 3.74 -23.58 2.30
N SER A 219 4.38 -23.10 1.24
CA SER A 219 3.73 -22.71 -0.01
C SER A 219 3.93 -23.68 -1.17
N SER A 220 4.82 -24.68 -1.09
CA SER A 220 4.89 -25.71 -2.15
C SER A 220 3.59 -26.50 -2.27
N ASP A 221 2.82 -26.55 -1.18
CA ASP A 221 1.59 -27.33 -1.08
C ASP A 221 0.32 -26.48 -1.27
N ASN A 222 0.41 -25.15 -1.34
CA ASN A 222 -0.74 -24.23 -1.39
C ASN A 222 -0.68 -23.20 -2.52
N MET A 223 -1.64 -23.31 -3.44
CA MET A 223 -2.15 -22.32 -4.40
C MET A 223 -1.15 -21.60 -5.33
N LYS A 224 -1.05 -22.11 -6.56
CA LYS A 224 -0.99 -21.24 -7.74
C LYS A 224 -2.39 -20.65 -7.95
N GLY A 225 -2.68 -19.51 -7.31
CA GLY A 225 -3.95 -18.82 -7.52
C GLY A 225 -4.05 -18.40 -8.99
N ASN A 226 -5.11 -18.81 -9.68
CA ASN A 226 -5.38 -18.28 -11.01
C ASN A 226 -6.08 -16.90 -10.88
N VAL A 227 -6.19 -16.15 -11.98
CA VAL A 227 -6.79 -14.81 -11.98
C VAL A 227 -8.25 -14.83 -11.50
N ALA A 228 -9.02 -15.87 -11.83
CA ALA A 228 -10.41 -16.00 -11.41
C ALA A 228 -10.53 -16.22 -9.89
N ASP A 229 -9.63 -17.01 -9.29
CA ASP A 229 -9.57 -17.21 -7.84
C ASP A 229 -9.26 -15.88 -7.11
N THR A 230 -8.43 -15.03 -7.73
CA THR A 230 -8.09 -13.70 -7.18
C THR A 230 -9.32 -12.78 -7.16
N GLU A 231 -10.02 -12.67 -8.30
CA GLU A 231 -11.19 -11.80 -8.43
C GLU A 231 -12.32 -12.22 -7.49
N GLU A 232 -12.56 -13.53 -7.35
CA GLU A 232 -13.57 -14.07 -6.41
C GLU A 232 -13.27 -13.70 -4.96
N ILE A 233 -12.01 -13.88 -4.50
CA ILE A 233 -11.61 -13.52 -3.14
C ILE A 233 -11.77 -12.02 -2.90
N LEU A 234 -11.39 -11.18 -3.87
CA LEU A 234 -11.52 -9.73 -3.74
C LEU A 234 -12.97 -9.26 -3.77
N GLU A 235 -13.84 -9.93 -4.54
CA GLU A 235 -15.27 -9.68 -4.49
C GLU A 235 -15.88 -10.03 -3.14
N GLU A 236 -15.54 -11.20 -2.59
CA GLU A 236 -15.99 -11.65 -1.26
C GLU A 236 -15.55 -10.64 -0.20
N LEU A 237 -14.29 -10.21 -0.25
CA LEU A 237 -13.72 -9.18 0.63
C LEU A 237 -14.46 -7.86 0.53
N CYS A 238 -14.65 -7.32 -0.69
CA CYS A 238 -15.33 -6.04 -0.88
C CYS A 238 -16.76 -6.08 -0.36
N LYS A 239 -17.50 -7.16 -0.65
CA LYS A 239 -18.89 -7.35 -0.19
C LYS A 239 -18.96 -7.36 1.34
N GLU A 240 -18.02 -8.03 2.01
CA GLU A 240 -18.05 -8.13 3.47
C GLU A 240 -17.63 -6.83 4.17
N LEU A 241 -16.59 -6.16 3.66
CA LEU A 241 -16.17 -4.85 4.17
C LEU A 241 -17.29 -3.82 4.03
N GLN A 242 -17.97 -3.79 2.88
CA GLN A 242 -19.06 -2.84 2.63
C GLN A 242 -20.26 -3.07 3.57
N LYS A 243 -20.67 -4.33 3.79
CA LYS A 243 -21.70 -4.64 4.80
C LYS A 243 -21.30 -4.14 6.19
N SER A 244 -20.03 -4.27 6.55
CA SER A 244 -19.55 -3.86 7.86
C SER A 244 -19.59 -2.34 8.05
N GLU A 245 -19.31 -1.56 7.00
CA GLU A 245 -19.45 -0.10 7.02
C GLU A 245 -20.92 0.31 7.12
N ASP A 246 -21.80 -0.31 6.33
CA ASP A 246 -23.23 -0.03 6.33
C ASP A 246 -23.84 -0.27 7.73
N LEU A 247 -23.46 -1.39 8.39
CA LEU A 247 -23.92 -1.73 9.73
C LEU A 247 -23.39 -0.79 10.83
N GLN A 248 -22.22 -0.14 10.64
CA GLN A 248 -21.71 0.87 11.58
C GLN A 248 -22.45 2.21 11.45
N THR A 249 -23.04 2.51 10.29
CA THR A 249 -23.85 3.73 10.08
C THR A 249 -25.26 3.65 10.66
N ASP A 250 -25.79 2.43 10.84
CA ASP A 250 -27.03 2.19 11.56
C ASP A 250 -26.73 2.00 13.05
N HIS A 251 -27.08 2.99 13.89
CA HIS A 251 -26.94 2.92 15.34
C HIS A 251 -27.74 1.75 15.95
N ILE A 252 -27.19 0.54 15.94
CA ILE A 252 -27.64 -0.58 16.75
C ILE A 252 -26.41 -1.23 17.38
N THR A 253 -26.39 -1.18 18.71
CA THR A 253 -25.54 -1.94 19.62
C THR A 253 -25.33 -3.37 19.13
N GLN A 254 -24.20 -3.65 18.49
CA GLN A 254 -23.66 -5.00 18.46
C GLN A 254 -22.84 -5.18 19.73
N GLU A 255 -23.31 -6.11 20.57
CA GLU A 255 -22.56 -6.62 21.70
C GLU A 255 -21.19 -7.08 21.21
N ASN A 256 -20.14 -6.60 21.86
CA ASN A 256 -18.77 -7.08 21.67
C ASN A 256 -18.71 -8.55 22.11
N GLU A 257 -19.13 -9.48 21.25
CA GLU A 257 -18.64 -10.85 21.37
C GLU A 257 -17.13 -10.78 21.20
N VAL A 258 -16.41 -11.14 22.27
CA VAL A 258 -14.95 -11.28 22.24
C VAL A 258 -14.65 -12.42 21.28
N TYR A 259 -14.37 -12.07 20.04
CA TYR A 259 -14.04 -13.03 19.01
C TYR A 259 -12.58 -13.43 19.16
N GLU A 260 -12.33 -14.71 19.40
CA GLU A 260 -10.98 -15.26 19.45
C GLU A 260 -10.51 -15.58 18.03
N LEU A 261 -9.32 -15.09 17.66
CA LEU A 261 -8.73 -15.37 16.36
C LEU A 261 -8.45 -16.87 16.19
N SER A 262 -8.90 -17.44 15.08
CA SER A 262 -8.68 -18.86 14.79
C SER A 262 -7.19 -19.18 14.65
N HIS A 263 -6.78 -20.37 15.09
CA HIS A 263 -5.41 -20.85 14.98
C HIS A 263 -4.88 -20.82 13.53
N ASP A 264 -5.67 -21.29 12.55
CA ASP A 264 -5.26 -21.26 11.12
C ASP A 264 -4.98 -19.84 10.63
N PHE A 265 -5.81 -18.87 11.01
CA PHE A 265 -5.60 -17.47 10.66
C PHE A 265 -4.26 -16.95 11.21
N ILE A 266 -3.99 -17.18 12.51
CA ILE A 266 -2.74 -16.75 13.15
C ILE A 266 -1.53 -17.38 12.44
N VAL A 267 -1.59 -18.68 12.13
CA VAL A 267 -0.53 -19.38 11.39
C VAL A 267 -0.29 -18.77 10.01
N GLN A 268 -1.36 -18.43 9.27
CA GLN A 268 -1.19 -17.74 7.98
C GLN A 268 -0.54 -16.37 8.12
N VAL A 269 -0.86 -15.61 9.17
CA VAL A 269 -0.22 -14.30 9.44
C VAL A 269 1.27 -14.46 9.71
N ILE A 270 1.65 -15.46 10.51
CA ILE A 270 3.06 -15.78 10.80
C ILE A 270 3.83 -16.02 9.50
N HIS A 271 3.33 -16.93 8.64
CA HIS A 271 4.00 -17.26 7.39
C HIS A 271 4.03 -16.08 6.41
N PHE A 272 2.93 -15.33 6.31
CA PHE A 272 2.82 -14.16 5.47
C PHE A 272 3.87 -13.10 5.86
N CYS A 273 3.93 -12.70 7.12
CA CYS A 273 4.88 -11.68 7.59
C CYS A 273 6.34 -12.14 7.44
N LYS A 274 6.65 -13.42 7.70
CA LYS A 274 8.00 -13.98 7.47
C LYS A 274 8.39 -13.93 6.00
N LEU A 275 7.50 -14.33 5.10
CA LEU A 275 7.75 -14.28 3.67
C LEU A 275 7.84 -12.83 3.17
N PHE A 276 6.98 -11.93 3.64
CA PHE A 276 7.02 -10.51 3.29
C PHE A 276 8.37 -9.89 3.64
N ASN A 277 8.87 -10.10 4.87
CA ASN A 277 10.20 -9.65 5.27
C ASN A 277 11.30 -10.21 4.33
N LYS A 278 11.22 -11.50 3.99
CA LYS A 278 12.21 -12.17 3.12
C LYS A 278 12.23 -11.63 1.69
N VAL A 279 11.08 -11.19 1.18
CA VAL A 279 10.92 -10.70 -0.20
C VAL A 279 11.24 -9.21 -0.32
N PHE A 280 10.79 -8.41 0.64
CA PHE A 280 10.80 -6.96 0.51
C PHE A 280 11.89 -6.26 1.33
N VAL A 281 12.49 -6.90 2.34
CA VAL A 281 13.64 -6.32 3.06
C VAL A 281 14.94 -6.67 2.33
N PRO A 282 15.77 -5.67 1.95
CA PRO A 282 17.10 -5.88 1.39
C PRO A 282 17.94 -6.84 2.24
N LYS A 283 18.76 -7.69 1.61
CA LYS A 283 19.58 -8.69 2.34
C LYS A 283 20.54 -8.05 3.34
N GLU A 284 20.97 -6.83 3.07
CA GLU A 284 21.87 -6.03 3.90
C GLU A 284 21.19 -5.49 5.16
N GLU A 285 19.86 -5.32 5.11
CA GLU A 285 19.01 -4.85 6.20
C GLU A 285 18.26 -5.98 6.92
N GLN A 286 18.34 -7.20 6.37
CA GLN A 286 17.95 -8.40 7.10
C GLN A 286 18.88 -8.53 8.30
N ILE A 287 18.34 -8.20 9.49
CA ILE A 287 19.08 -8.29 10.74
C ILE A 287 19.70 -9.70 10.79
N ALA A 288 21.02 -9.78 10.90
CA ALA A 288 21.74 -11.04 11.04
C ALA A 288 21.46 -11.65 12.42
N THR A 289 20.22 -12.09 12.65
CA THR A 289 19.77 -12.63 13.92
C THR A 289 20.15 -14.10 14.01
N SER A 290 21.40 -14.32 14.41
CA SER A 290 21.88 -15.61 14.89
C SER A 290 21.22 -16.05 16.22
N LYS A 291 20.27 -15.27 16.78
CA LYS A 291 19.50 -15.59 17.98
C LYS A 291 18.09 -14.95 17.93
N ALA A 292 17.10 -15.79 18.21
CA ALA A 292 15.69 -15.53 18.53
C ALA A 292 14.70 -15.49 17.34
N ASP A 293 13.83 -16.51 17.34
CA ASP A 293 12.74 -16.79 16.40
C ASP A 293 11.62 -15.70 16.35
N ASP A 294 11.81 -14.57 17.04
CA ASP A 294 10.82 -13.49 17.23
C ASP A 294 11.15 -12.19 16.48
N SER A 295 12.34 -12.07 15.85
CA SER A 295 12.80 -10.78 15.30
C SER A 295 12.03 -10.30 14.05
N TRP A 296 11.21 -11.16 13.44
CA TRP A 296 10.51 -10.83 12.19
C TRP A 296 9.23 -10.01 12.42
N LEU A 297 8.57 -10.15 13.57
CA LEU A 297 7.42 -9.28 13.93
C LEU A 297 7.88 -7.85 14.17
N GLU A 298 8.99 -7.71 14.91
CA GLU A 298 9.64 -6.41 15.10
C GLU A 298 10.09 -5.84 13.75
N GLN A 299 10.78 -6.63 12.93
CA GLN A 299 11.21 -6.20 11.60
C GLN A 299 10.04 -5.77 10.71
N PHE A 300 8.95 -6.55 10.67
CA PHE A 300 7.74 -6.20 9.92
C PHE A 300 7.16 -4.88 10.44
N SER A 301 7.10 -4.68 11.77
CA SER A 301 6.61 -3.42 12.37
C SER A 301 7.46 -2.19 11.99
N LEU A 302 8.74 -2.40 11.67
CA LEU A 302 9.66 -1.36 11.21
C LEU A 302 9.52 -1.04 9.71
N MET A 303 8.79 -1.85 8.93
CA MET A 303 8.52 -1.63 7.50
C MET A 303 7.46 -0.55 7.27
N GLN A 304 7.53 0.56 8.00
CA GLN A 304 6.46 1.56 8.06
C GLN A 304 6.06 2.13 6.71
N GLU A 305 7.01 2.24 5.78
CA GLU A 305 6.83 2.76 4.43
C GLU A 305 5.94 1.90 3.55
N TYR A 306 5.98 0.58 3.75
CA TYR A 306 5.14 -0.37 3.01
C TYR A 306 3.67 -0.21 3.44
N PHE A 307 3.42 0.23 4.68
CA PHE A 307 2.07 0.43 5.21
C PHE A 307 1.40 1.73 4.79
N ILE A 308 2.09 2.58 4.02
CA ILE A 308 1.57 3.87 3.57
C ILE A 308 0.63 3.66 2.39
N ALA A 309 -0.65 3.83 2.64
CA ALA A 309 -1.69 3.89 1.61
C ALA A 309 -1.84 5.34 1.08
N PRO A 310 -2.46 5.53 -0.10
CA PRO A 310 -2.77 6.88 -0.62
C PRO A 310 -3.53 7.76 0.39
N GLU A 311 -4.44 7.16 1.17
CA GLU A 311 -5.17 7.84 2.25
C GLU A 311 -4.25 8.44 3.32
N ASP A 312 -3.17 7.73 3.66
CA ASP A 312 -2.22 8.22 4.65
C ASP A 312 -1.53 9.49 4.16
N LEU A 313 -1.25 9.59 2.86
CA LEU A 313 -0.69 10.80 2.26
C LEU A 313 -1.69 11.96 2.30
N LEU A 314 -2.98 11.68 2.11
CA LEU A 314 -4.06 12.68 2.11
C LEU A 314 -4.32 13.26 3.51
N HIS A 315 -4.42 12.41 4.53
CA HIS A 315 -4.90 12.83 5.85
C HIS A 315 -3.93 12.54 7.02
N ASN A 316 -2.96 11.64 6.84
CA ASN A 316 -2.09 11.13 7.92
C ASN A 316 -0.65 11.69 7.88
N THR A 317 -0.46 12.89 7.33
CA THR A 317 0.84 13.56 7.28
C THR A 317 0.84 14.89 8.04
N LYS A 318 1.98 15.26 8.62
CA LYS A 318 2.18 16.50 9.37
C LYS A 318 2.56 17.67 8.47
N ASN A 319 3.16 17.39 7.32
CA ASN A 319 3.80 18.36 6.45
C ASN A 319 3.39 18.24 4.97
N LEU A 320 2.40 17.42 4.61
CA LEU A 320 1.69 17.61 3.34
C LEU A 320 0.41 18.40 3.58
N THR A 321 0.13 19.36 2.72
CA THR A 321 -1.13 20.11 2.71
C THR A 321 -1.91 19.79 1.45
N CYS A 322 -3.19 19.43 1.61
CA CYS A 322 -4.12 19.32 0.50
C CYS A 322 -4.47 20.72 -0.02
N LEU A 323 -4.05 21.04 -1.25
CA LEU A 323 -4.31 22.32 -1.89
C LEU A 323 -5.72 22.40 -2.48
N GLY A 324 -6.34 21.25 -2.75
CA GLY A 324 -7.63 21.16 -3.41
C GLY A 324 -7.72 19.97 -4.37
N THR A 325 -8.80 19.96 -5.15
CA THR A 325 -8.98 19.00 -6.24
C THR A 325 -8.47 19.60 -7.56
N LEU A 326 -7.95 18.73 -8.43
CA LEU A 326 -7.45 19.10 -9.73
C LEU A 326 -8.61 19.47 -10.67
N ASP A 327 -8.43 20.52 -11.44
CA ASP A 327 -9.34 20.98 -12.48
C ASP A 327 -8.69 20.87 -13.85
N TYR A 328 -9.34 20.05 -14.66
CA TYR A 328 -8.94 19.68 -16.01
C TYR A 328 -9.57 20.59 -17.08
N GLU A 329 -10.30 21.65 -16.70
CA GLU A 329 -10.96 22.56 -17.66
C GLU A 329 -9.95 23.07 -18.70
N GLY A 330 -10.28 22.87 -19.97
CA GLY A 330 -9.42 23.22 -21.11
C GLY A 330 -8.44 22.13 -21.56
N TYR A 331 -8.43 20.95 -20.92
CA TYR A 331 -7.53 19.83 -21.23
C TYR A 331 -8.26 18.49 -21.44
N HIS A 332 -9.53 18.50 -21.82
CA HIS A 332 -10.29 17.30 -22.19
C HIS A 332 -9.77 16.73 -23.51
N ILE A 333 -9.44 15.43 -23.54
CA ILE A 333 -9.05 14.66 -24.74
C ILE A 333 -10.28 13.97 -25.32
#